data_AF-A0A8J7TX93-F1
#
_entry.id   AF-A0A8J7TX93-F1
#
_cell.length_a   1.000
_cell.length_b   1.000
_cell.length_c   1.000
_cell.angle_alpha   90.00
_cell.angle_beta   90.00
_cell.angle_gamma   90.00
#
_symmetry.space_group_name_H-M   'P 1'
#
loop_
_entity.id
_entity.type
_entity.pdbx_description
1 polymer ?
#
loop_
_entity_poly.entity_id
_entity_poly.type
_entity_poly.pdbx_seq_one_letter_code
_entity_poly.pdbx_strand_id
1 'polypeptide(L)'
;RARLAPHLQAARELAARITSPEAYADSEVRDGMARMEAALDRDALKALGAEFGVKVTVAAKPAKVIADVLAKLTGHTPPKAKAAGRARAAAEAVDPALVEAHARRLADLVARSADPDAVSEADVEAELDRLKRLPKPALVETVTRAGIEGVKPRDALSAILQRVRNRLTAARRARERAEV
;
A
#
# COMPACT_ATOMS: atom_id res chain seq x y z
N ARG A 1 -34.45 19.54 -13.30
CA ARG A 1 -33.42 19.97 -14.28
C ARG A 1 -32.59 21.17 -13.79
N ALA A 2 -33.15 22.18 -13.11
CA ALA A 2 -32.39 23.37 -12.65
C ALA A 2 -31.18 23.09 -11.73
N ARG A 3 -31.24 22.06 -10.87
CA ARG A 3 -30.13 21.71 -9.95
C ARG A 3 -28.90 21.09 -10.63
N LEU A 4 -29.02 20.58 -11.86
CA LEU A 4 -27.92 19.89 -12.56
C LEU A 4 -27.05 20.85 -13.38
N ALA A 5 -27.58 22.00 -13.78
CA ALA A 5 -26.91 22.94 -14.67
C ALA A 5 -25.53 23.42 -14.16
N PRO A 6 -25.35 23.75 -12.86
CA PRO A 6 -24.04 24.13 -12.33
C PRO A 6 -23.01 23.00 -12.42
N HIS A 7 -23.45 21.75 -12.21
CA HIS A 7 -22.56 20.59 -12.25
C HIS A 7 -22.15 20.20 -13.67
N LEU A 8 -23.06 20.39 -14.65
CA LEU A 8 -22.73 20.22 -16.07
C LEU A 8 -21.72 21.26 -16.55
N GLN A 9 -21.88 22.50 -16.11
CA GLN A 9 -20.92 23.57 -16.41
C GLN A 9 -19.56 23.25 -15.78
N ALA A 10 -19.52 22.88 -14.50
CA ALA A 10 -18.28 22.48 -13.82
C ALA A 10 -17.58 21.30 -14.53
N ALA A 11 -18.33 20.30 -15.00
CA ALA A 11 -17.77 19.19 -15.78
C ALA A 11 -17.13 19.65 -17.10
N ARG A 12 -17.77 20.58 -17.81
CA ARG A 12 -17.25 21.14 -19.07
C ARG A 12 -16.02 22.02 -18.84
N GLU A 13 -16.04 22.84 -17.80
CA GLU A 13 -14.89 23.67 -17.41
C GLU A 13 -13.68 22.81 -17.03
N LEU A 14 -13.90 21.71 -16.29
CA LEU A 14 -12.84 20.75 -15.99
C LEU A 14 -12.36 20.02 -17.24
N ALA A 15 -13.27 19.62 -18.12
CA ALA A 15 -12.92 18.97 -19.38
C ALA A 15 -12.04 19.87 -20.27
N ALA A 16 -12.31 21.19 -20.31
CA ALA A 16 -11.50 22.14 -21.07
C ALA A 16 -10.04 22.23 -20.59
N ARG A 17 -9.76 21.85 -19.33
CA ARG A 17 -8.40 21.83 -18.76
C ARG A 17 -7.65 20.52 -19.03
N ILE A 18 -8.37 19.47 -19.42
CA ILE A 18 -7.80 18.14 -19.65
C ILE A 18 -7.45 18.04 -21.14
N THR A 19 -6.24 18.47 -21.48
CA THR A 19 -5.68 18.40 -22.86
C THR A 19 -4.87 17.14 -23.11
N SER A 20 -4.64 16.34 -22.07
CA SER A 20 -3.87 15.10 -22.09
C SER A 20 -4.25 14.22 -20.90
N PRO A 21 -3.93 12.91 -20.91
CA PRO A 21 -4.11 12.04 -19.75
C PRO A 21 -3.36 12.53 -18.50
N GLU A 22 -2.21 13.17 -18.66
CA GLU A 22 -1.37 13.68 -17.55
C GLU A 22 -2.04 14.81 -16.78
N ALA A 23 -2.93 15.58 -17.41
CA ALA A 23 -3.68 16.66 -16.78
C ALA A 23 -4.56 16.20 -15.60
N TYR A 24 -4.89 14.91 -15.52
CA TYR A 24 -5.59 14.36 -14.35
C TYR A 24 -4.73 14.35 -13.07
N ALA A 25 -3.40 14.50 -13.18
CA ALA A 25 -2.51 14.65 -12.04
C ALA A 25 -2.44 16.09 -11.51
N ASP A 26 -2.84 17.09 -12.30
CA ASP A 26 -2.81 18.50 -11.90
C ASP A 26 -3.70 18.74 -10.68
N SER A 27 -3.19 19.54 -9.74
CA SER A 27 -3.91 19.88 -8.51
C SER A 27 -5.27 20.50 -8.81
N GLU A 28 -5.36 21.39 -9.79
CA GLU A 28 -6.62 22.05 -10.13
C GLU A 28 -7.71 21.08 -10.63
N VAL A 29 -7.31 20.09 -11.46
CA VAL A 29 -8.24 19.08 -11.97
C VAL A 29 -8.66 18.14 -10.83
N ARG A 30 -7.72 17.72 -9.99
CA ARG A 30 -8.01 16.88 -8.81
C ARG A 30 -8.93 17.59 -7.82
N ASP A 31 -8.65 18.86 -7.51
CA ASP A 31 -9.46 19.65 -6.58
C ASP A 31 -10.86 19.93 -7.16
N GLY A 32 -10.96 20.16 -8.48
CA GLY A 32 -12.24 20.29 -9.15
C GLY A 32 -13.08 19.01 -9.09
N MET A 33 -12.46 17.85 -9.37
CA MET A 33 -13.12 16.56 -9.22
C MET A 33 -13.57 16.30 -7.78
N ALA A 34 -12.74 16.64 -6.78
CA ALA A 34 -13.08 16.49 -5.36
C ALA A 34 -14.26 17.39 -4.94
N ARG A 35 -14.30 18.65 -5.43
CA ARG A 35 -15.44 19.55 -5.20
C ARG A 35 -16.73 19.00 -5.81
N MET A 36 -16.67 18.44 -7.02
CA MET A 36 -17.82 17.80 -7.64
C MET A 36 -18.28 16.56 -6.87
N GLU A 37 -17.34 15.73 -6.40
CA GLU A 37 -17.64 14.56 -5.58
C GLU A 37 -18.34 14.93 -4.27
N ALA A 38 -17.90 16.00 -3.60
CA ALA A 38 -18.53 16.46 -2.36
C ALA A 38 -19.93 17.09 -2.58
N ALA A 39 -20.17 17.68 -3.75
CA ALA A 39 -21.40 18.41 -4.05
C ALA A 39 -22.50 17.55 -4.70
N LEU A 40 -22.15 16.42 -5.32
CA LEU A 40 -23.09 15.58 -6.07
C LEU A 40 -23.67 14.47 -5.19
N ASP A 41 -24.97 14.51 -5.00
CA ASP A 41 -25.71 13.37 -4.45
C ASP A 41 -25.86 12.23 -5.47
N ARG A 42 -26.40 11.10 -5.02
CA ARG A 42 -26.54 9.89 -5.85
C ARG A 42 -27.44 10.08 -7.07
N ASP A 43 -28.47 10.90 -6.98
CA ASP A 43 -29.40 11.14 -8.08
C ASP A 43 -28.82 12.14 -9.08
N ALA A 44 -28.09 13.14 -8.60
CA ALA A 44 -27.30 14.05 -9.42
C ALA A 44 -26.19 13.30 -10.19
N LEU A 45 -25.51 12.34 -9.57
CA LEU A 45 -24.52 11.47 -10.25
C LEU A 45 -25.15 10.64 -11.36
N LYS A 46 -26.32 10.04 -11.12
CA LYS A 46 -27.05 9.29 -12.16
C LYS A 46 -27.46 10.20 -13.31
N ALA A 47 -27.99 11.39 -13.01
CA ALA A 47 -28.40 12.36 -14.02
C ALA A 47 -27.20 12.87 -14.84
N LEU A 48 -26.07 13.15 -14.17
CA LEU A 48 -24.82 13.52 -14.81
C LEU A 48 -24.30 12.40 -15.72
N GLY A 49 -24.28 11.16 -15.25
CA GLY A 49 -23.88 10.03 -16.06
C GLY A 49 -24.80 9.82 -17.27
N ALA A 50 -26.12 9.92 -17.08
CA ALA A 50 -27.10 9.77 -18.16
C ALA A 50 -26.91 10.82 -19.27
N GLU A 51 -26.62 12.08 -18.92
CA GLU A 51 -26.37 13.16 -19.88
C GLU A 51 -25.19 12.84 -20.82
N PHE A 52 -24.17 12.16 -20.30
CA PHE A 52 -22.95 11.83 -21.07
C PHE A 52 -22.88 10.35 -21.49
N GLY A 53 -23.96 9.59 -21.35
CA GLY A 53 -24.01 8.17 -21.72
C GLY A 53 -23.12 7.25 -20.85
N VAL A 54 -22.79 7.67 -19.63
CA VAL A 54 -22.04 6.89 -18.65
C VAL A 54 -23.01 6.10 -17.77
N LYS A 55 -22.87 4.77 -17.75
CA LYS A 55 -23.72 3.89 -16.94
C LYS A 55 -23.34 3.97 -15.47
N VAL A 56 -24.19 4.60 -14.66
CA VAL A 56 -24.02 4.70 -13.21
C VAL A 56 -24.74 3.54 -12.52
N THR A 57 -23.97 2.67 -11.86
CA THR A 57 -24.52 1.58 -11.03
C THR A 57 -24.67 2.02 -9.58
N VAL A 58 -25.45 1.26 -8.79
CA VAL A 58 -25.64 1.51 -7.36
C VAL A 58 -24.33 1.49 -6.57
N ALA A 59 -23.37 0.65 -6.98
CA ALA A 59 -22.06 0.51 -6.36
C ALA A 59 -20.99 1.46 -6.94
N ALA A 60 -21.36 2.31 -7.91
CA ALA A 60 -20.40 3.21 -8.54
C ALA A 60 -19.95 4.30 -7.55
N LYS A 61 -18.64 4.47 -7.41
CA LYS A 61 -18.05 5.55 -6.62
C LYS A 61 -18.20 6.89 -7.37
N PRO A 62 -18.55 8.00 -6.69
CA PRO A 62 -18.68 9.32 -7.32
C PRO A 62 -17.45 9.72 -8.15
N ALA A 63 -16.25 9.61 -7.57
CA ALA A 63 -15.00 9.88 -8.26
C ALA A 63 -14.84 9.11 -9.57
N LYS A 64 -15.30 7.85 -9.63
CA LYS A 64 -15.25 7.04 -10.85
C LYS A 64 -16.23 7.55 -11.90
N VAL A 65 -17.46 7.88 -11.50
CA VAL A 65 -18.48 8.40 -12.43
C VAL A 65 -18.01 9.72 -13.04
N ILE A 66 -17.47 10.64 -12.23
CA ILE A 66 -16.93 11.92 -12.69
C ILE A 66 -15.75 11.69 -13.65
N ALA A 67 -14.82 10.80 -13.31
CA ALA A 67 -13.70 10.44 -14.17
C ALA A 67 -14.15 9.86 -15.52
N ASP A 68 -15.14 8.95 -15.52
CA ASP A 68 -15.68 8.34 -16.73
C ASP A 68 -16.41 9.39 -17.61
N VAL A 69 -17.10 10.36 -16.99
CA VAL A 69 -17.73 11.50 -17.69
C VAL A 69 -16.67 12.40 -18.33
N LEU A 70 -15.62 12.78 -17.59
CA LEU A 70 -14.54 13.63 -18.12
C LEU A 70 -13.78 12.91 -19.25
N ALA A 71 -13.56 11.60 -19.12
CA ALA A 71 -12.94 10.82 -20.18
C ALA A 71 -13.80 10.77 -21.45
N LYS A 72 -15.13 10.70 -21.29
CA LYS A 72 -16.07 10.75 -22.40
C LYS A 72 -16.07 12.11 -23.11
N LEU A 73 -15.93 13.19 -22.35
CA LEU A 73 -15.90 14.56 -22.87
C LEU A 73 -14.59 14.90 -23.58
N THR A 74 -13.46 14.41 -23.08
CA THR A 74 -12.13 14.81 -23.52
C THR A 74 -11.48 13.80 -24.47
N GLY A 75 -11.95 12.55 -24.47
CA GLY A 75 -11.27 11.44 -25.13
C GLY A 75 -10.01 10.96 -24.39
N HIS A 76 -9.61 11.66 -23.32
CA HIS A 76 -8.46 11.30 -22.51
C HIS A 76 -8.91 10.47 -21.32
N THR A 77 -8.50 9.20 -21.30
CA THR A 77 -8.73 8.39 -20.11
C THR A 77 -7.75 8.78 -19.03
N PRO A 78 -8.19 8.98 -17.77
CA PRO A 78 -7.26 9.16 -16.68
C PRO A 78 -6.30 7.98 -16.69
N PRO A 79 -4.98 8.21 -16.58
CA PRO A 79 -4.01 7.14 -16.56
C PRO A 79 -4.51 6.16 -15.51
N LYS A 80 -4.65 4.88 -15.91
CA LYS A 80 -5.04 3.83 -14.96
C LYS A 80 -4.14 4.05 -13.77
N ALA A 81 -4.73 4.46 -12.65
CA ALA A 81 -4.06 4.41 -11.38
C ALA A 81 -3.75 2.92 -11.26
N LYS A 82 -2.53 2.50 -11.65
CA LYS A 82 -1.89 1.30 -11.11
C LYS A 82 -2.18 1.46 -9.66
N ALA A 83 -3.08 0.63 -9.13
CA ALA A 83 -3.65 0.81 -7.80
C ALA A 83 -2.51 1.30 -6.93
N ALA A 84 -2.50 2.61 -6.68
CA ALA A 84 -1.41 3.22 -5.95
C ALA A 84 -1.61 2.56 -4.61
N GLY A 85 -0.74 1.61 -4.29
CA GLY A 85 -0.85 0.76 -3.12
C GLY A 85 -0.79 1.67 -1.93
N ARG A 86 -1.95 2.20 -1.54
CA ARG A 86 -2.07 3.50 -0.87
C ARG A 86 -1.35 4.61 -1.65
N ALA A 87 -1.85 5.84 -1.57
CA ALA A 87 -0.93 6.95 -1.56
C ALA A 87 0.16 6.55 -0.54
N ARG A 88 1.43 6.64 -0.94
CA ARG A 88 2.55 6.62 -0.01
C ARG A 88 2.30 7.82 0.91
N ALA A 89 1.43 7.67 1.90
CA ALA A 89 1.51 8.37 3.17
C ALA A 89 2.98 8.28 3.47
N ALA A 90 3.64 9.44 3.42
CA ALA A 90 5.09 9.62 3.43
C ALA A 90 5.68 8.41 4.15
N ALA A 91 6.31 7.51 3.39
CA ALA A 91 6.76 6.22 3.93
C ALA A 91 7.44 6.58 5.23
N GLU A 92 6.78 6.21 6.35
CA GLU A 92 7.13 6.68 7.69
C GLU A 92 8.63 6.52 7.75
N ALA A 93 9.36 7.64 7.81
CA ALA A 93 10.79 7.62 7.57
C ALA A 93 11.35 6.62 8.57
N VAL A 94 11.74 5.45 8.05
CA VAL A 94 12.13 4.33 8.89
C VAL A 94 13.35 4.83 9.62
N ASP A 95 13.25 4.96 10.95
CA ASP A 95 14.34 5.44 11.76
C ASP A 95 15.54 4.50 11.54
N PRO A 96 16.62 4.97 10.88
CA PRO A 96 17.74 4.12 10.53
C PRO A 96 18.44 3.57 11.78
N ALA A 97 18.45 4.35 12.88
CA ALA A 97 19.05 3.94 14.14
C ALA A 97 18.27 2.80 14.79
N LEU A 98 16.94 2.84 14.70
CA LEU A 98 16.07 1.77 15.16
C LEU A 98 16.31 0.48 14.36
N VAL A 99 16.35 0.56 13.03
CA VAL A 99 16.66 -0.59 12.17
C VAL A 99 18.04 -1.16 12.48
N GLU A 100 19.05 -0.31 12.65
CA GLU A 100 20.41 -0.75 12.95
C GLU A 100 20.51 -1.49 14.30
N ALA A 101 19.88 -0.93 15.35
CA ALA A 101 19.88 -1.56 16.67
C ALA A 101 19.19 -2.94 16.66
N HIS A 102 18.05 -3.06 15.98
CA HIS A 102 17.35 -4.34 15.83
C HIS A 102 18.12 -5.32 14.93
N ALA A 103 18.70 -4.84 13.83
CA ALA A 103 19.45 -5.68 12.89
C ALA A 103 20.69 -6.26 13.53
N ARG A 104 21.44 -5.46 14.31
CA ARG A 104 22.63 -5.92 15.03
C ARG A 104 22.28 -7.00 16.04
N ARG A 105 21.25 -6.76 16.86
CA ARG A 105 20.77 -7.75 17.84
C ARG A 105 20.34 -9.05 17.17
N LEU A 106 19.58 -8.97 16.08
CA LEU A 106 19.13 -10.14 15.34
C LEU A 106 20.32 -10.88 14.70
N ALA A 107 21.30 -10.16 14.14
CA ALA A 107 22.51 -10.74 13.60
C ALA A 107 23.32 -11.48 14.68
N ASP A 108 23.46 -10.91 15.88
CA ASP A 108 24.13 -11.56 17.01
C ASP A 108 23.41 -12.84 17.45
N LEU A 109 22.07 -12.84 17.42
CA LEU A 109 21.27 -14.03 17.71
C LEU A 109 21.41 -15.10 16.60
N VAL A 110 21.43 -14.68 15.34
CA VAL A 110 21.68 -15.57 14.18
C VAL A 110 23.08 -16.18 14.27
N ALA A 111 24.10 -15.42 14.64
CA ALA A 111 25.45 -15.93 14.81
C ALA A 111 25.52 -16.99 15.93
N ARG A 112 24.89 -16.72 17.08
CA ARG A 112 24.80 -17.69 18.19
C ARG A 112 23.99 -18.92 17.84
N SER A 113 22.98 -18.79 16.99
CA SER A 113 22.12 -19.92 16.59
C SER A 113 22.82 -21.00 15.76
N ALA A 114 24.07 -20.79 15.36
CA ALA A 114 24.90 -21.85 14.79
C ALA A 114 25.19 -22.96 15.81
N ASP A 115 25.18 -22.64 17.11
CA ASP A 115 25.19 -23.60 18.21
C ASP A 115 23.72 -23.93 18.61
N PRO A 116 23.31 -25.21 18.53
CA PRO A 116 21.95 -25.67 18.91
C PRO A 116 21.49 -25.27 20.32
N ASP A 117 22.43 -25.14 21.25
CA ASP A 117 22.15 -24.98 22.68
C ASP A 117 22.34 -23.52 23.14
N ALA A 118 22.97 -22.67 22.33
CA ALA A 118 23.27 -21.27 22.67
C ALA A 118 22.07 -20.30 22.58
N VAL A 119 20.97 -20.71 21.94
CA VAL A 119 19.77 -19.87 21.77
C VAL A 119 18.54 -20.64 22.25
N SER A 120 17.96 -20.27 23.38
CA SER A 120 16.78 -20.95 23.92
C SER A 120 15.52 -20.65 23.09
N GLU A 121 14.49 -21.50 23.18
CA GLU A 121 13.20 -21.22 22.53
C GLU A 121 12.54 -19.93 23.07
N ALA A 122 12.74 -19.63 24.35
CA ALA A 122 12.31 -18.37 24.95
C ALA A 122 13.01 -17.15 24.33
N ASP A 123 14.31 -17.24 24.02
CA ASP A 123 15.04 -16.17 23.33
C ASP A 123 14.51 -15.94 21.91
N VAL A 124 14.15 -17.02 21.20
CA VAL A 124 13.56 -16.94 19.87
C VAL A 124 12.21 -16.24 19.92
N GLU A 125 11.30 -16.66 20.81
CA GLU A 125 9.97 -16.04 20.91
C GLU A 125 10.06 -14.57 21.37
N ALA A 126 10.94 -14.26 22.34
CA ALA A 126 11.17 -12.89 22.77
C ALA A 126 11.65 -11.98 21.63
N GLU A 127 12.51 -12.48 20.74
CA GLU A 127 12.96 -11.72 19.58
C GLU A 127 11.86 -11.57 18.53
N LEU A 128 11.08 -12.64 18.26
CA LEU A 128 9.94 -12.56 17.34
C LEU A 128 8.90 -11.55 17.83
N ASP A 129 8.64 -11.46 19.13
CA ASP A 129 7.70 -10.49 19.71
C ASP A 129 8.18 -9.05 19.60
N ARG A 130 9.49 -8.81 19.66
CA ARG A 130 10.07 -7.49 19.36
C ARG A 130 9.91 -7.15 17.89
N LEU A 131 10.24 -8.09 16.99
CA LEU A 131 10.14 -7.89 15.54
C LEU A 131 8.68 -7.66 15.08
N LYS A 132 7.69 -8.30 15.74
CA LYS A 132 6.25 -8.07 15.48
C LYS A 132 5.80 -6.63 15.68
N ARG A 133 6.48 -5.87 16.56
CA ARG A 133 6.13 -4.47 16.88
C ARG A 133 6.69 -3.48 15.86
N LEU A 134 7.60 -3.92 15.00
CA LEU A 134 8.21 -3.07 13.99
C LEU A 134 7.24 -2.79 12.83
N PRO A 135 7.23 -1.56 12.29
CA PRO A 135 6.60 -1.30 11.01
C PRO A 135 7.14 -2.25 9.93
N LYS A 136 6.27 -2.74 9.05
CA LYS A 136 6.64 -3.73 8.02
C LYS A 136 7.88 -3.34 7.19
N PRO A 137 8.05 -2.07 6.74
CA PRO A 137 9.26 -1.66 6.04
C PRO A 137 10.53 -1.82 6.89
N ALA A 138 10.48 -1.38 8.15
CA ALA A 138 11.59 -1.51 9.11
C ALA A 138 11.91 -2.97 9.41
N LEU A 139 10.90 -3.83 9.54
CA LEU A 139 11.08 -5.27 9.74
C LEU A 139 11.83 -5.92 8.57
N VAL A 140 11.39 -5.65 7.34
CA VAL A 140 12.01 -6.23 6.13
C VAL A 140 13.47 -5.80 6.06
N GLU A 141 13.76 -4.53 6.33
CA GLU A 141 15.12 -4.00 6.31
C GLU A 141 15.98 -4.60 7.43
N THR A 142 15.45 -4.69 8.65
CA THR A 142 16.10 -5.31 9.82
C THR A 142 16.50 -6.75 9.53
N VAL A 143 15.57 -7.55 9.03
CA VAL A 143 15.79 -8.97 8.73
C VAL A 143 16.79 -9.16 7.58
N THR A 144 16.73 -8.30 6.57
CA THR A 144 17.69 -8.31 5.44
C THR A 144 19.10 -7.96 5.93
N ARG A 145 19.25 -6.90 6.73
CA ARG A 145 20.55 -6.48 7.30
C ARG A 145 21.14 -7.51 8.25
N ALA A 146 20.30 -8.29 8.94
CA ALA A 146 20.74 -9.41 9.78
C ALA A 146 21.18 -10.66 8.99
N GLY A 147 21.22 -10.61 7.65
CA GLY A 147 21.70 -11.70 6.80
C GLY A 147 20.69 -12.83 6.60
N ILE A 148 19.40 -12.58 6.84
CA ILE A 148 18.34 -13.58 6.61
C ILE A 148 17.76 -13.38 5.20
N GLU A 149 18.18 -14.24 4.29
CA GLU A 149 17.85 -14.12 2.87
C GLU A 149 16.41 -14.54 2.51
N GLY A 150 15.93 -14.03 1.38
CA GLY A 150 14.67 -14.46 0.76
C GLY A 150 13.40 -13.84 1.36
N VAL A 151 13.54 -12.79 2.18
CA VAL A 151 12.42 -11.93 2.60
C VAL A 151 12.12 -10.90 1.51
N LYS A 152 10.85 -10.79 1.10
CA LYS A 152 10.39 -9.78 0.16
C LYS A 152 9.44 -8.80 0.84
N PRO A 153 9.40 -7.52 0.43
CA PRO A 153 8.47 -6.52 0.99
C PRO A 153 6.99 -6.91 0.89
N ARG A 154 6.65 -7.75 -0.09
CA ARG A 154 5.29 -8.26 -0.31
C ARG A 154 4.90 -9.39 0.64
N ASP A 155 5.86 -10.04 1.29
CA ASP A 155 5.59 -11.22 2.11
C ASP A 155 4.72 -10.85 3.33
N ALA A 156 3.89 -11.79 3.78
CA ALA A 156 3.07 -11.59 4.97
C ALA A 156 3.96 -11.52 6.22
N LEU A 157 3.56 -10.75 7.24
CA LEU A 157 4.29 -10.63 8.52
C LEU A 157 4.61 -12.00 9.12
N SER A 158 3.61 -12.89 9.15
CA SER A 158 3.77 -14.27 9.62
C SER A 158 4.83 -15.05 8.84
N ALA A 159 4.91 -14.87 7.52
CA ALA A 159 5.91 -15.54 6.68
C ALA A 159 7.33 -15.03 6.96
N ILE A 160 7.48 -13.72 7.19
CA ILE A 160 8.76 -13.10 7.55
C ILE A 160 9.24 -13.64 8.90
N LEU A 161 8.37 -13.61 9.92
CA LEU A 161 8.70 -14.09 11.26
C LEU A 161 8.97 -15.60 11.29
N GLN A 162 8.22 -16.40 10.53
CA GLN A 162 8.48 -17.82 10.41
C GLN A 162 9.85 -18.10 9.78
N ARG A 163 10.29 -17.27 8.83
CA ARG A 163 11.63 -17.39 8.25
C ARG A 163 12.72 -17.05 9.26
N VAL A 164 12.51 -16.01 10.08
CA VAL A 164 13.42 -15.68 11.19
C VAL A 164 13.51 -16.85 12.17
N ARG A 165 12.37 -17.37 12.64
CA ARG A 165 12.33 -18.57 13.51
C ARG A 165 13.07 -19.75 12.87
N ASN A 166 12.84 -19.97 11.58
CA ASN A 166 13.51 -21.04 10.84
C ASN A 166 15.02 -20.89 10.80
N ARG A 167 15.52 -19.66 10.64
CA ARG A 167 16.95 -19.41 10.68
C ARG A 167 17.53 -19.68 12.07
N LEU A 168 16.89 -19.16 13.12
CA LEU A 168 17.36 -19.26 14.51
C LEU A 168 17.31 -20.67 15.11
N THR A 169 16.55 -21.58 14.51
CA THR A 169 16.41 -22.97 14.99
C THR A 169 16.96 -23.99 14.00
N ALA A 170 17.66 -23.53 12.95
CA ALA A 170 18.17 -24.41 11.89
C ALA A 170 19.18 -25.44 12.41
N ALA A 171 20.13 -25.02 13.26
CA ALA A 171 21.16 -25.91 13.80
C ALA A 171 20.56 -26.99 14.72
N ARG A 172 19.63 -26.61 15.62
CA ARG A 172 18.91 -27.56 16.49
C ARG A 172 18.14 -28.60 15.69
N ARG A 173 17.37 -28.16 14.69
CA ARG A 173 16.62 -29.09 13.83
C ARG A 173 17.52 -29.99 12.99
N ALA A 174 18.69 -29.52 12.58
CA ALA A 174 19.67 -30.35 11.87
C ALA A 174 20.22 -31.44 12.80
N ARG A 175 20.50 -31.12 14.07
CA ARG A 175 20.93 -32.08 15.09
C ARG A 175 19.86 -33.12 15.40
N GLU A 176 18.63 -32.67 15.69
CA GLU A 176 17.49 -33.57 15.96
C GLU A 176 17.27 -34.56 14.81
N ARG A 177 17.43 -34.13 13.56
CA ARG A 177 17.33 -35.01 12.38
C ARG A 177 18.49 -35.99 12.22
N ALA A 178 19.67 -35.65 12.73
CA ALA A 178 20.83 -36.54 12.69
C ALA A 178 20.78 -37.60 13.80
N GLU A 179 19.98 -37.36 14.85
CA GLU A 179 19.78 -38.26 15.99
C GLU A 179 18.59 -39.24 15.82
N VAL A 180 17.79 -39.08 14.75
CA VAL A 180 16.62 -39.92 14.37
C VAL A 180 16.99 -40.88 13.24
#